data_AF-A0A6A7C3S8-F1
#
_entry.id   AF-A0A6A7C3S8-F1
#
_cell.length_a   1.000
_cell.length_b   1.000
_cell.length_c   1.000
_cell.angle_alpha   90.00
_cell.angle_beta   90.00
_cell.angle_gamma   90.00
#
_symmetry.space_group_name_H-M   'P 1'
#
loop_
_entity.id
_entity.type
_entity.pdbx_description
1 polymer ?
#
loop_
_entity_poly.entity_id
_entity_poly.type
_entity_poly.pdbx_seq_one_letter_code
_entity_poly.pdbx_strand_id
1 'polypeptide(L)' 'MSSSLAPECNDVKDRYDACFLKWYSEKYLKGAASADECEGLFNEYKTCLNKALKDRGIDKMLEDARADAKANDEEFMQK' A
#
# COMPACT_ATOMS: atom_id res chain seq x y z
N MET A 1 7.04 -12.24 9.05
CA MET A 1 6.34 -11.13 8.36
C MET A 1 7.22 -9.91 8.46
N SER A 2 7.23 -9.06 7.43
CA SER A 2 8.09 -7.87 7.40
C SER A 2 7.60 -6.85 8.43
N SER A 3 8.50 -6.30 9.24
CA SER A 3 8.13 -5.23 10.18
C SER A 3 7.79 -3.96 9.41
N SER A 4 6.75 -3.26 9.85
CA SER A 4 6.43 -1.91 9.38
C SER A 4 7.51 -0.93 9.84
N LEU A 5 7.58 0.20 9.16
CA LEU A 5 8.42 1.35 9.54
C LEU A 5 8.06 1.86 10.94
N ALA A 6 6.79 1.75 11.31
CA ALA A 6 6.26 2.13 12.62
C ALA A 6 5.85 0.86 13.39
N PRO A 7 6.51 0.54 14.52
CA PRO A 7 6.18 -0.65 15.32
C PRO A 7 4.70 -0.70 15.74
N GLU A 8 4.08 0.44 15.96
CA GLU A 8 2.67 0.61 16.29
C GLU A 8 1.71 0.18 15.16
N CYS A 9 2.20 0.15 13.91
CA CYS A 9 1.41 -0.27 12.75
C CYS A 9 1.62 -1.76 12.39
N ASN A 10 2.46 -2.50 13.11
CA ASN A 10 2.79 -3.90 12.79
C ASN A 10 1.57 -4.82 12.83
N ASP A 11 0.74 -4.71 13.86
CA ASP A 11 -0.42 -5.60 14.02
C ASP A 11 -1.46 -5.40 12.91
N VAL A 12 -1.72 -4.13 12.53
CA VAL A 12 -2.63 -3.80 11.42
C VAL A 12 -2.03 -4.21 10.08
N LYS A 13 -0.71 -4.05 9.92
CA LYS A 13 0.03 -4.51 8.73
C LYS A 13 -0.09 -6.02 8.55
N ASP A 14 0.15 -6.80 9.59
CA ASP A 14 0.13 -8.27 9.52
C ASP A 14 -1.28 -8.76 9.14
N ARG A 15 -2.33 -8.15 9.69
CA ARG A 15 -3.73 -8.43 9.31
C ARG A 15 -4.01 -8.10 7.84
N TYR A 16 -3.57 -6.93 7.38
CA TYR A 16 -3.71 -6.53 5.98
C TYR A 16 -2.93 -7.44 5.03
N ASP A 17 -1.66 -7.71 5.32
CA ASP A 17 -0.78 -8.54 4.49
C ASP A 17 -1.34 -9.98 4.37
N ALA A 18 -1.84 -10.54 5.46
CA ALA A 18 -2.47 -11.87 5.44
C ALA A 18 -3.73 -11.90 4.54
N CYS A 19 -4.58 -10.87 4.62
CA CYS A 19 -5.74 -10.72 3.75
C CYS A 19 -5.31 -10.59 2.28
N PHE A 20 -4.38 -9.67 2.01
CA PHE A 20 -3.90 -9.36 0.67
C PHE A 20 -3.25 -10.57 0.01
N LEU A 21 -2.39 -11.32 0.70
CA LEU A 21 -1.73 -12.49 0.12
C LEU A 21 -2.71 -13.60 -0.26
N LYS A 22 -3.77 -13.79 0.54
CA LYS A 22 -4.84 -14.73 0.22
C LYS A 22 -5.62 -14.26 -1.00
N TRP A 23 -6.09 -13.01 -1.00
CA TRP A 23 -6.81 -12.42 -2.13
C TRP A 23 -5.97 -12.48 -3.42
N TYR A 24 -4.69 -12.11 -3.32
CA TYR A 24 -3.77 -12.10 -4.45
C TYR A 24 -3.62 -13.49 -5.07
N SER A 25 -3.41 -14.51 -4.23
CA SER A 25 -3.18 -15.89 -4.68
C SER A 25 -4.46 -16.58 -5.18
N GLU A 26 -5.59 -16.32 -4.53
CA GLU A 26 -6.84 -17.04 -4.79
C GLU A 26 -7.77 -16.34 -5.76
N LYS A 27 -7.70 -15.01 -5.86
CA LYS A 27 -8.62 -14.19 -6.67
C LYS A 27 -7.87 -13.49 -7.81
N TYR A 28 -6.87 -12.68 -7.49
CA TYR A 28 -6.19 -11.84 -8.48
C TYR A 28 -5.46 -12.68 -9.53
N LEU A 29 -4.55 -13.56 -9.12
CA LEU A 29 -3.79 -14.41 -10.04
C LEU A 29 -4.66 -15.41 -10.83
N LYS A 30 -5.86 -15.70 -10.35
CA LYS A 30 -6.82 -16.60 -11.02
C LYS A 30 -7.81 -15.86 -11.91
N GLY A 31 -7.71 -14.54 -12.05
CA GLY A 31 -8.61 -13.73 -12.86
C GLY A 31 -10.03 -13.62 -12.31
N ALA A 32 -10.24 -13.95 -11.03
CA ALA A 32 -11.53 -13.89 -10.34
C ALA A 32 -11.62 -12.73 -9.34
N ALA A 33 -10.68 -11.78 -9.39
CA ALA A 33 -10.71 -10.58 -8.56
C ALA A 33 -11.79 -9.62 -9.07
N SER A 34 -12.90 -9.53 -8.33
CA SER A 34 -14.02 -8.63 -8.64
C SER A 34 -14.15 -7.47 -7.65
N ALA A 35 -13.54 -7.57 -6.46
CA ALA A 35 -13.64 -6.56 -5.40
C ALA A 35 -12.40 -6.59 -4.48
N ASP A 36 -12.13 -5.44 -3.87
CA ASP A 36 -11.11 -5.27 -2.83
C ASP A 36 -11.68 -5.69 -1.46
N GLU A 37 -11.57 -6.98 -1.14
CA GLU A 37 -12.03 -7.52 0.15
C GLU A 37 -11.17 -7.04 1.34
N CYS A 38 -9.97 -6.52 1.08
CA CYS A 38 -9.02 -6.04 2.09
C CYS A 38 -9.01 -4.51 2.24
N GLU A 39 -9.90 -3.78 1.56
CA GLU A 39 -9.90 -2.30 1.55
C GLU A 39 -10.00 -1.68 2.96
N GLY A 40 -10.87 -2.24 3.82
CA GLY A 40 -11.01 -1.77 5.20
C GLY A 40 -9.70 -1.87 5.99
N LEU A 41 -9.07 -3.05 5.95
CA LEU A 41 -7.78 -3.31 6.61
C LEU A 41 -6.67 -2.44 6.03
N PHE A 42 -6.69 -2.23 4.71
CA PHE A 42 -5.75 -1.35 4.04
C PHE A 42 -5.88 0.09 4.52
N ASN A 43 -7.10 0.61 4.64
CA ASN A 43 -7.35 1.97 5.10
C ASN A 43 -6.90 2.19 6.54
N GLU A 44 -7.12 1.22 7.43
CA GLU A 44 -6.57 1.25 8.80
C GLU A 44 -5.04 1.30 8.80
N TYR A 45 -4.39 0.40 8.04
CA TYR A 45 -2.94 0.36 7.94
C TYR A 45 -2.37 1.66 7.34
N LYS A 46 -2.95 2.14 6.24
CA LYS A 46 -2.56 3.36 5.54
C LYS A 46 -2.67 4.58 6.44
N THR A 47 -3.70 4.66 7.28
CA THR A 47 -3.88 5.76 8.22
C THR A 47 -2.79 5.78 9.28
N CYS A 48 -2.47 4.61 9.86
CA CYS A 48 -1.38 4.46 10.81
C CYS A 48 -0.04 4.85 10.17
N LEU A 49 0.25 4.32 8.98
CA LEU A 49 1.50 4.56 8.28
C LEU A 49 1.66 6.04 7.89
N ASN A 50 0.63 6.68 7.36
CA ASN A 50 0.69 8.10 6.98
C ASN A 50 1.03 9.01 8.15
N LYS A 51 0.53 8.70 9.36
CA LYS A 51 0.90 9.44 10.57
C LYS A 51 2.40 9.28 10.85
N ALA A 52 2.90 8.04 10.85
CA ALA A 52 4.31 7.75 11.09
C ALA A 52 5.25 8.34 10.02
N LEU A 53 4.80 8.46 8.77
CA LEU A 53 5.55 9.10 7.68
C LEU A 53 5.69 10.61 7.89
N LYS A 54 4.61 11.27 8.32
CA LYS A 54 4.60 12.70 8.64
C LYS A 54 5.46 13.02 9.85
N ASP A 55 5.37 12.21 10.91
CA ASP A 55 6.16 12.39 12.14
C ASP A 55 7.68 12.26 11.87
N ARG A 56 8.05 11.50 10.83
CA ARG A 56 9.44 11.35 10.36
C ARG A 56 9.85 12.39 9.31
N GLY A 57 8.94 13.23 8.82
CA GLY A 57 9.22 14.27 7.83
C GLY A 57 9.60 13.75 6.44
N ILE A 58 9.26 12.49 6.11
CA ILE A 58 9.55 11.86 4.82
C ILE A 58 8.34 11.86 3.88
N ASP A 59 7.21 12.39 4.34
CA ASP A 59 5.96 12.47 3.59
C ASP A 59 6.14 13.23 2.27
N LYS A 60 6.74 14.42 2.28
CA LYS A 60 6.96 15.21 1.06
C LYS A 60 7.84 14.52 0.04
N MET A 61 8.98 13.97 0.47
CA MET A 61 9.89 13.23 -0.40
C MET A 61 9.18 12.01 -1.05
N LEU A 62 8.33 11.33 -0.29
CA LEU A 62 7.55 10.21 -0.81
C LEU A 62 6.47 10.65 -1.80
N GLU A 63 5.81 11.79 -1.56
CA GLU A 63 4.83 12.34 -2.49
C GLU A 63 5.47 12.81 -3.80
N ASP A 64 6.60 13.51 -3.73
CA ASP A 64 7.36 13.97 -4.89
C ASP A 64 7.79 12.76 -5.75
N ALA A 65 8.38 11.74 -5.13
CA ALA A 65 8.80 10.52 -5.82
C ALA A 65 7.62 9.77 -6.48
N ARG A 66 6.43 9.79 -5.87
CA ARG A 66 5.23 9.19 -6.45
C ARG A 66 4.69 9.99 -7.63
N ALA A 67 4.75 11.32 -7.57
CA ALA A 67 4.32 12.19 -8.65
C ALA A 67 5.25 12.05 -9.86
N ASP A 68 6.56 12.03 -9.63
CA ASP A 68 7.57 11.82 -10.68
C ASP A 68 7.37 10.48 -11.38
N ALA A 69 7.16 9.39 -10.62
CA ALA A 69 6.89 8.07 -11.18
C ALA A 69 5.63 8.07 -12.07
N LYS A 70 4.55 8.73 -11.62
CA LYS A 70 3.31 8.85 -12.41
C LYS A 70 3.54 9.60 -13.71
N ALA A 71 4.22 10.75 -13.67
CA ALA A 71 4.50 11.54 -14.86
C ALA A 71 5.35 10.75 -15.88
N ASN A 72 6.29 9.96 -15.37
CA ASN A 72 7.12 9.09 -16.19
C ASN A 72 6.28 8.00 -16.87
N ASP A 73 5.45 7.27 -16.11
CA ASP A 73 4.55 6.25 -16.66
C ASP A 73 3.61 6.84 -17.73
N GLU A 74 3.08 8.04 -17.52
CA GLU A 74 2.23 8.75 -18.49
C GLU A 74 2.99 9.09 -19.79
N GLU A 75 4.26 9.50 -19.71
CA GLU A 75 5.08 9.78 -20.90
C GLU A 75 5.38 8.50 -21.69
N PHE A 76 5.70 7.40 -21.00
CA PHE A 76 6.09 6.13 -21.62
C PHE A 76 4.90 5.34 -22.17
N MET A 77 3.69 5.50 -21.62
CA MET A 77 2.47 4.85 -22.12
C MET A 77 1.80 5.61 -23.28
N GLN A 78 2.24 6.84 -23.58
CA GLN A 78 1.76 7.65 -24.71
C GLN A 78 2.61 7.51 -26.00
N LYS A 79 3.69 6.75 -25.95
CA LYS A 79 4.51 6.37 -27.13
C LYS A 79 4.18 4.96 -27.59
#